data_AF-A0A0N4YU54-F1
#
_entry.id   AF-A0A0N4YU54-F1
#
_cell.length_a   1.000
_cell.length_b   1.000
_cell.length_c   1.000
_cell.angle_alpha   90.00
_cell.angle_beta   90.00
_cell.angle_gamma   90.00
#
_symmetry.space_group_name_H-M   'P 1'
#
loop_
_entity.id
_entity.type
_entity.pdbx_description
1 polymer ?
#
loop_
_entity_poly.entity_id
_entity_poly.type
_entity_poly.pdbx_seq_one_letter_code
_entity_poly.pdbx_strand_id
1 'polypeptide(L)'
;MRLVTLAPLALALTLQCLPTPVTAYISRTPKAQADRIVNLPGVTFALNFEQFSGYLPTSTEYGNADLFYWSIESQNNATTDPLILFINGDLGCSSTGSLFEEIGPFRIYQSQDVVNENVFSWNKVR
;
A
#
# COMPACT_ATOMS: atom_id res chain seq x y z
N MET A 1 -40.49 -39.55 55.42
CA MET A 1 -39.30 -40.13 54.76
C MET A 1 -39.28 -39.64 53.32
N ARG A 2 -38.60 -38.51 53.06
CA ARG A 2 -38.49 -37.92 51.71
C ARG A 2 -37.07 -38.16 51.19
N LEU A 3 -36.99 -38.81 50.03
CA LEU A 3 -35.75 -39.05 49.29
C LEU A 3 -35.12 -37.72 48.86
N VAL A 4 -33.81 -37.56 49.10
CA VAL A 4 -32.99 -36.51 48.47
C VAL A 4 -32.18 -37.19 47.37
N THR A 5 -32.44 -36.84 46.12
CA THR A 5 -31.62 -37.24 44.96
C THR A 5 -30.65 -36.11 44.64
N LEU A 6 -29.35 -36.36 44.74
CA LEU A 6 -28.28 -35.48 44.25
C LEU A 6 -28.15 -35.61 42.73
N ALA A 7 -28.20 -34.49 42.01
CA ALA A 7 -27.80 -34.41 40.60
C ALA A 7 -26.46 -33.65 40.50
N PRO A 8 -25.48 -34.11 39.70
CA PRO A 8 -24.21 -33.43 39.55
C PRO A 8 -24.32 -32.39 38.43
N LEU A 9 -24.04 -31.11 38.71
CA LEU A 9 -23.81 -30.11 37.67
C LEU A 9 -22.33 -30.15 37.26
N ALA A 10 -22.03 -30.91 36.21
CA ALA A 10 -20.83 -30.71 35.41
C ALA A 10 -21.22 -29.81 34.24
N LEU A 11 -20.89 -28.51 34.31
CA LEU A 11 -21.06 -27.59 33.18
C LEU A 11 -19.70 -27.38 32.52
N ALA A 12 -19.57 -27.93 31.31
CA ALA A 12 -18.37 -27.92 30.49
C ALA A 12 -18.00 -26.48 30.08
N LEU A 13 -16.78 -26.07 30.44
CA LEU A 13 -16.16 -24.84 29.95
C LEU A 13 -15.23 -25.17 28.78
N THR A 14 -15.80 -25.50 27.61
CA THR A 14 -15.02 -25.49 26.36
C THR A 14 -15.22 -24.16 25.67
N LEU A 15 -14.53 -23.13 26.16
CA LEU A 15 -14.38 -21.89 25.45
C LEU A 15 -13.48 -22.19 24.24
N GLN A 16 -14.09 -22.47 23.09
CA GLN A 16 -13.38 -22.63 21.83
C GLN A 16 -12.73 -21.29 21.49
N CYS A 17 -11.42 -21.21 21.66
CA CYS A 17 -10.59 -20.18 21.08
C CYS A 17 -10.65 -20.36 19.56
N LEU A 18 -11.68 -19.80 18.93
CA LEU A 18 -11.71 -19.66 17.48
C LEU A 18 -10.72 -18.54 17.15
N PRO A 19 -9.65 -18.80 16.37
CA PRO A 19 -8.78 -17.74 15.92
C PRO A 19 -9.64 -16.81 15.05
N THR A 20 -9.88 -15.59 15.51
CA THR A 20 -10.38 -14.54 14.64
C THR A 20 -9.37 -14.39 13.52
N PRO A 21 -9.76 -14.43 12.23
CA PRO A 21 -8.84 -14.14 11.15
C PRO A 21 -8.31 -12.73 11.39
N VAL A 22 -7.03 -12.62 11.75
CA VAL A 22 -6.33 -11.35 11.83
C VAL A 22 -6.16 -10.90 10.39
N THR A 23 -7.12 -10.16 9.86
CA THR A 23 -6.93 -9.46 8.60
C THR A 23 -5.80 -8.46 8.85
N ALA A 24 -4.66 -8.66 8.20
CA ALA A 24 -3.57 -7.71 8.27
C ALA A 24 -4.04 -6.45 7.53
N TYR A 25 -4.25 -5.36 8.28
CA TYR A 25 -4.61 -4.06 7.73
C TYR A 25 -3.36 -3.21 7.63
N ILE A 26 -3.14 -2.58 6.48
CA ILE A 26 -2.10 -1.54 6.35
C ILE A 26 -2.53 -0.35 7.20
N SER A 27 -1.92 -0.21 8.38
CA SER A 27 -2.10 0.97 9.22
C SER A 27 -1.29 2.12 8.63
N ARG A 28 -1.98 3.10 8.03
CA ARG A 28 -1.33 4.28 7.43
C ARG A 28 -1.28 5.42 8.43
N THR A 29 -0.20 6.21 8.38
CA THR A 29 -0.02 7.40 9.22
C THR A 29 -0.86 8.57 8.70
N PRO A 30 -1.31 9.52 9.55
CA PRO A 30 -2.10 10.68 9.12
C PRO A 30 -1.50 11.44 7.94
N LYS A 31 -0.16 11.53 7.90
CA LYS A 31 0.60 12.10 6.78
C LYS A 31 0.36 11.32 5.49
N ALA A 32 0.48 9.99 5.53
CA ALA A 32 0.22 9.14 4.37
C ALA A 32 -1.24 9.24 3.91
N GLN A 33 -2.23 9.31 4.81
CA GLN A 33 -3.62 9.54 4.36
C GLN A 33 -3.80 10.91 3.69
N ALA A 34 -3.12 11.95 4.18
CA ALA A 34 -3.16 13.27 3.56
C ALA A 34 -2.49 13.31 2.17
N ASP A 35 -1.44 12.51 1.98
CA ASP A 35 -0.70 12.39 0.72
C ASP A 35 -1.38 11.44 -0.30
N ARG A 36 -2.54 10.86 0.04
CA ARG A 36 -3.23 9.87 -0.81
C ARG A 36 -3.77 10.50 -2.09
N ILE A 37 -3.39 9.94 -3.23
CA ILE A 37 -3.96 10.31 -4.53
C ILE A 37 -5.27 9.54 -4.73
N VAL A 38 -6.39 10.24 -4.56
CA VAL A 38 -7.75 9.70 -4.76
C VAL A 38 -8.16 9.69 -6.23
N ASN A 39 -7.68 10.65 -7.02
CA ASN A 39 -8.00 10.78 -8.44
C ASN A 39 -6.76 11.27 -9.18
N LEU A 40 -6.30 10.48 -10.16
CA LEU A 40 -5.24 10.86 -11.08
C LEU A 40 -5.89 11.12 -12.46
N PRO A 41 -5.87 12.37 -12.97
CA PRO A 41 -6.47 12.69 -14.25
C PRO A 41 -5.89 11.88 -15.41
N GLY A 42 -6.72 11.60 -16.41
CA GLY A 42 -6.29 10.93 -17.65
C GLY A 42 -6.14 9.41 -17.57
N VAL A 43 -6.27 8.80 -16.39
CA VAL A 43 -6.19 7.33 -16.22
C VAL A 43 -7.31 6.62 -16.99
N THR A 44 -6.93 5.71 -17.89
CA THR A 44 -7.86 4.97 -18.77
C THR A 44 -8.21 3.57 -18.29
N PHE A 45 -7.69 3.14 -17.14
CA PHE A 45 -7.86 1.80 -16.59
C PHE A 45 -8.28 1.84 -15.12
N ALA A 46 -8.89 0.76 -14.64
CA ALA A 46 -9.29 0.66 -13.25
C ALA A 46 -8.07 0.42 -12.35
N LEU A 47 -7.83 1.32 -11.39
CA LEU A 47 -6.78 1.15 -10.38
C LEU A 47 -7.27 0.18 -9.30
N ASN A 48 -6.49 -0.85 -9.00
CA ASN A 48 -6.73 -1.80 -7.91
C ASN A 48 -5.72 -1.65 -6.76
N PHE A 49 -4.92 -0.60 -6.76
CA PHE A 49 -3.88 -0.29 -5.78
C PHE A 49 -4.02 1.15 -5.30
N GLU A 50 -3.48 1.45 -4.12
CA GLU A 50 -3.38 2.83 -3.64
C GLU A 50 -2.05 3.48 -4.02
N GLN A 51 -2.06 4.80 -4.07
CA GLN A 51 -0.89 5.59 -4.38
C GLN A 51 -0.87 6.88 -3.57
N PHE A 52 0.34 7.33 -3.28
CA PHE A 52 0.62 8.44 -2.38
C PHE A 52 1.70 9.31 -2.98
N SER A 53 1.54 10.62 -2.88
CA SER A 53 2.53 11.59 -3.36
C SER A 53 2.66 12.73 -2.38
N GLY A 54 3.89 13.06 -2.05
CA GLY A 54 4.18 14.05 -1.02
C GLY A 54 5.68 14.28 -0.87
N TYR A 55 6.05 14.75 0.32
CA TYR A 55 7.43 15.14 0.64
C TYR A 55 7.90 14.44 1.91
N LEU A 56 9.11 13.88 1.83
CA LEU A 56 9.84 13.29 2.95
C LEU A 56 10.88 14.30 3.43
N PRO A 57 10.84 14.72 4.70
CA PRO A 57 11.83 15.64 5.24
C PRO A 57 13.18 14.95 5.34
N THR A 58 14.21 15.64 4.88
CA THR A 58 15.61 15.22 4.97
C THR A 58 16.42 16.28 5.71
N SER A 59 17.34 15.83 6.55
CA SER A 59 18.29 16.69 7.25
C SER A 59 19.69 16.22 6.87
N THR A 60 20.46 17.09 6.25
CA THR A 60 21.84 16.81 5.82
C THR A 60 22.80 17.80 6.46
N GLU A 61 24.10 17.55 6.35
CA GLU A 61 25.13 18.51 6.76
C GLU A 61 25.08 19.84 5.97
N TYR A 62 24.43 19.83 4.79
CA TYR A 62 24.24 20.99 3.93
C TYR A 62 22.89 21.71 4.15
N GLY A 63 22.10 21.27 5.13
CA GLY A 63 20.80 21.85 5.49
C GLY A 63 19.63 20.88 5.37
N ASN A 64 18.44 21.41 5.65
CA ASN A 64 17.18 20.69 5.53
C ASN A 64 16.65 20.80 4.10
N ALA A 65 16.17 19.69 3.56
CA ALA A 65 15.52 19.63 2.26
C ALA A 65 14.38 18.62 2.29
N ASP A 66 13.41 18.77 1.41
CA ASP A 66 12.29 17.85 1.29
C ASP A 66 12.42 17.05 -0.01
N LEU A 67 12.43 15.72 0.09
CA LEU A 67 12.47 14.83 -1.06
C LEU A 67 11.04 14.50 -1.50
N PHE A 68 10.69 14.90 -2.72
CA PHE A 68 9.45 14.47 -3.35
C PHE A 68 9.44 12.94 -3.51
N TYR A 69 8.32 12.30 -3.15
CA TYR A 69 8.10 10.87 -3.37
C TYR A 69 6.77 10.63 -4.07
N TRP A 70 6.72 9.56 -4.86
CA TRP A 70 5.48 8.97 -5.36
C TRP A 70 5.53 7.47 -5.08
N SER A 71 4.74 7.02 -4.10
CA SER A 71 4.62 5.63 -3.70
C SER A 71 3.43 4.98 -4.39
N ILE A 72 3.65 3.77 -4.92
CA ILE A 72 2.65 2.94 -5.57
C ILE A 72 2.60 1.62 -4.82
N GLU A 73 1.43 1.27 -4.26
CA GLU A 73 1.24 -0.03 -3.59
C GLU A 73 1.20 -1.18 -4.60
N SER A 74 1.47 -2.39 -4.11
CA SER A 74 1.37 -3.61 -4.92
C SER A 74 -0.05 -3.84 -5.45
N GLN A 75 -0.17 -4.33 -6.69
CA GLN A 75 -1.43 -4.76 -7.28
C GLN A 75 -1.88 -6.15 -6.77
N ASN A 76 -1.02 -6.87 -6.03
CA ASN A 76 -1.29 -8.19 -5.48
C ASN A 76 -1.68 -8.11 -3.99
N ASN A 77 -0.72 -8.14 -3.06
CA ASN A 77 -0.98 -7.99 -1.64
C ASN A 77 0.00 -7.00 -1.01
N ALA A 78 -0.41 -5.73 -0.98
CA ALA A 78 0.39 -4.64 -0.41
C ALA A 78 0.76 -4.81 1.08
N THR A 79 0.14 -5.75 1.80
CA THR A 79 0.46 -6.03 3.21
C THR A 79 1.61 -7.03 3.37
N THR A 80 1.86 -7.87 2.36
CA THR A 80 2.87 -8.93 2.40
C THR A 80 3.98 -8.77 1.36
N ASP A 81 3.70 -8.07 0.28
CA ASP A 81 4.66 -7.85 -0.80
C ASP A 81 5.78 -6.89 -0.36
N PRO A 82 7.01 -7.02 -0.89
CA PRO A 82 8.15 -6.25 -0.44
C PRO A 82 8.03 -4.76 -0.80
N LEU A 83 8.63 -3.90 0.03
CA LEU A 83 8.87 -2.50 -0.30
C LEU A 83 10.10 -2.38 -1.21
N ILE A 84 9.93 -1.74 -2.36
CA ILE A 84 11.02 -1.43 -3.30
C ILE A 84 11.23 0.08 -3.33
N LEU A 85 12.45 0.53 -3.02
CA LEU A 85 12.88 1.91 -3.27
C LEU A 85 13.58 1.96 -4.63
N PHE A 86 13.06 2.79 -5.53
CA PHE A 86 13.67 3.06 -6.82
C PHE A 86 14.21 4.48 -6.87
N ILE A 87 15.46 4.62 -7.30
CA ILE A 87 16.16 5.89 -7.48
C ILE A 87 16.84 5.83 -8.84
N ASN A 88 16.55 6.80 -9.69
CA ASN A 88 17.25 6.94 -10.98
C ASN A 88 18.72 7.30 -10.80
N GLY A 89 19.56 6.72 -11.66
CA GLY A 89 21.02 6.71 -11.52
C GLY A 89 21.77 7.93 -12.06
N ASP A 90 21.09 8.83 -12.80
CA ASP A 90 21.75 10.00 -13.39
C ASP A 90 21.60 11.25 -12.52
N LEU A 91 22.66 12.07 -12.46
CA LEU A 91 22.69 13.31 -11.70
C LEU A 91 21.61 14.28 -12.20
N GLY A 92 20.54 14.42 -11.42
CA GLY A 92 19.48 15.40 -11.64
C GLY A 92 18.27 14.89 -12.42
N CYS A 93 18.26 13.64 -12.90
CA CYS A 93 17.07 13.07 -13.53
C CYS A 93 16.05 12.64 -12.47
N SER A 94 14.78 13.00 -12.69
CA SER A 94 13.71 12.66 -11.74
C SER A 94 13.37 11.18 -11.79
N SER A 95 13.22 10.54 -10.63
CA SER A 95 12.68 9.17 -10.52
C SER A 95 11.23 9.07 -11.00
N THR A 96 10.51 10.20 -11.08
CA THR A 96 9.17 10.28 -11.66
C THR A 96 9.17 10.03 -13.16
N GLY A 97 10.27 10.29 -13.88
CA GLY A 97 10.38 9.94 -15.31
C GLY A 97 10.21 8.43 -15.51
N SER A 98 10.98 7.62 -14.78
CA SER A 98 10.90 6.16 -14.86
C SER A 98 9.59 5.58 -14.34
N LEU A 99 8.87 6.30 -13.47
CA LEU A 99 7.50 5.93 -13.09
C LEU A 99 6.58 5.91 -14.33
N PHE A 100 6.72 6.87 -15.25
CA PHE A 100 5.88 6.98 -16.45
C PHE A 100 6.46 6.29 -17.69
N GLU A 101 7.78 6.14 -17.75
CA GLU A 101 8.48 5.69 -18.97
C GLU A 101 9.01 4.26 -18.87
N GLU A 102 9.31 3.78 -17.66
CA GLU A 102 10.04 2.53 -17.47
C GLU A 102 9.29 1.53 -16.60
N ILE A 103 9.25 1.70 -15.28
CA ILE A 103 8.89 0.61 -14.36
C ILE A 103 7.50 0.79 -13.72
N GLY A 104 6.97 2.01 -13.68
CA GLY A 104 5.71 2.30 -13.00
C GLY A 104 4.46 1.82 -13.75
N PRO A 105 3.28 1.91 -13.13
CA PRO A 105 2.01 1.39 -13.66
C PRO A 105 1.43 2.24 -14.78
N PHE A 106 2.01 3.40 -15.05
CA PHE A 106 1.47 4.42 -15.93
C PHE A 106 2.32 4.55 -17.20
N ARG A 107 1.63 4.83 -18.31
CA ARG A 107 2.23 5.18 -19.61
C ARG A 107 1.58 6.42 -20.18
N ILE A 108 2.39 7.43 -20.44
CA ILE A 108 1.97 8.65 -21.13
C ILE A 108 2.48 8.53 -22.57
N TYR A 109 1.56 8.59 -23.54
CA TYR A 109 1.90 8.68 -24.97
C TYR A 109 1.84 10.13 -25.45
N GLN A 110 2.16 10.38 -26.72
CA GLN A 110 2.32 11.72 -27.30
C GLN A 110 1.16 12.70 -27.04
N SER A 111 -0.06 12.21 -26.75
CA SER A 111 -1.14 12.99 -26.14
C SER A 111 -0.96 13.02 -24.62
N GLN A 112 -0.57 14.17 -24.08
CA GLN A 112 -0.21 14.36 -22.66
C GLN A 112 -1.40 14.18 -21.69
N ASP A 113 -2.62 14.00 -22.20
CA ASP A 113 -3.84 13.94 -21.40
C ASP A 113 -4.30 12.51 -21.09
N VAL A 114 -3.63 11.49 -21.64
CA VAL A 114 -4.05 10.09 -21.53
C VAL A 114 -2.98 9.25 -20.83
N VAL A 115 -3.36 8.65 -19.70
CA VAL A 115 -2.52 7.78 -18.87
C VAL A 115 -2.99 6.35 -19.00
N ASN A 116 -2.20 5.54 -19.70
CA ASN A 116 -2.48 4.14 -19.99
C ASN A 116 -1.80 3.20 -19.00
N GLU A 117 -2.28 1.96 -18.92
CA GLU A 117 -1.68 0.93 -18.08
C GLU A 117 -0.34 0.46 -18.65
N ASN A 118 0.67 0.35 -17.79
CA ASN A 118 1.83 -0.50 -18.05
C ASN A 118 1.55 -1.93 -17.57
N VAL A 119 1.23 -2.83 -18.50
CA VAL A 119 0.96 -4.24 -18.19
C VAL A 119 2.17 -4.99 -17.64
N PHE A 120 3.38 -4.44 -17.78
CA PHE A 120 4.64 -4.99 -17.26
C PHE A 120 5.18 -4.23 -16.05
N SER A 121 4.33 -3.44 -15.38
CA SER A 121 4.78 -2.65 -14.23
C SER A 121 5.34 -3.50 -13.11
N TRP A 122 6.39 -2.98 -12.48
CA TRP A 122 7.01 -3.60 -11.32
C TRP A 122 6.06 -3.71 -10.13
N ASN A 123 5.01 -2.89 -10.00
CA ASN A 123 4.07 -3.06 -8.87
C ASN A 123 3.11 -4.25 -9.05
N LYS A 124 3.24 -5.05 -10.11
CA LYS A 124 2.45 -6.28 -10.33
C LYS A 124 3.06 -7.55 -9.71
N VAL A 125 4.17 -7.43 -8.97
CA VAL A 125 4.97 -8.59 -8.51
C VAL A 125 4.08 -9.72 -7.95
N ARG A 126 4.30 -10.92 -8.47
CA ARG A 126 3.85 -12.21 -7.95
C ARG A 126 4.98 -12.90 -7.21
#